data_AF-O74738-F1
#
_entry.id   AF-O74738-F1
#
_cell.length_a   1.000
_cell.length_b   1.000
_cell.length_c   1.000
_cell.angle_alpha   90.00
_cell.angle_beta   90.00
_cell.angle_gamma   90.00
#
_symmetry.space_group_name_H-M   'P 1'
#
loop_
_entity.id
_entity.type
_entity.pdbx_description
1 polymer ?
#
loop_
_entity_poly.entity_id
_entity_poly.type
_entity_poly.pdbx_seq_one_letter_code
_entity_poly.pdbx_strand_id
1 'polypeptide(L)'
;MEKLLHEALQNGCKLHKSVEFIQSRDDNACFGSYIAVAQNDIAPDQLLISCPFEYAITYNKAKEELKKLNPNFESCNPHITLCTFLALESLKGIQSKWYGYIEYLPKTFNTPLYFNENDNAFLISTNAYSAAQERLHIWKHEYQEALSLHPSPTERFTFDLYIWSATVFSSRCFSSNLIYKDSESTPILLPLIDSLNHKPKQPILWNSDFQDEKSVQLISQELVAKGNQLFNNYGPKGNEELLMGYGFCLPDNPFDTVTLKVAIHPDLPHKDQKAAILENDCQFQLSNLVFFLPKSPDKEIFQKILQCLAVVTASSLELRKLTAHLLTGDLASYVPSLRGQIKSLEVLLMYIDSRADLLLKSNPQVSPTSERQVWAKIYRDSQINILQDSITYVKNYMEESLQKTYKPLPNLLQYLILNSISIFLLQHPLFAPLSHAIESLYGSTDAEALVATDEQDILMILICVYCLSISEKLPFSISMLVEGYPAVANPEGVEVFEILDEMFFQQFTNVFGESKHFNKENVSWALQLVNDESLDFSGFTFIIAHN
;
A
#
# COMPACT_ATOMS: atom_id res chain seq x y z
N MET A 1 37.64 9.88 -5.34
CA MET A 1 37.79 8.55 -5.96
C MET A 1 39.18 7.95 -5.77
N GLU A 2 40.26 8.63 -6.16
CA GLU A 2 41.63 8.09 -6.09
C GLU A 2 42.04 7.56 -4.70
N LYS A 3 41.72 8.32 -3.63
CA LYS A 3 41.95 7.88 -2.24
C LYS A 3 41.23 6.56 -1.92
N LEU A 4 39.95 6.45 -2.29
CA LEU A 4 39.17 5.21 -2.12
C LEU A 4 39.78 4.07 -2.93
N LEU A 5 40.14 4.28 -4.20
CA LEU A 5 40.76 3.21 -5.01
C LEU A 5 42.05 2.71 -4.38
N HIS A 6 42.92 3.62 -3.93
CA HIS A 6 44.16 3.26 -3.26
C HIS A 6 43.91 2.48 -1.97
N GLU A 7 43.04 2.99 -1.09
CA GLU A 7 42.67 2.34 0.18
C GLU A 7 42.00 0.98 -0.05
N ALA A 8 41.07 0.89 -1.00
CA ALA A 8 40.37 -0.34 -1.32
C ALA A 8 41.32 -1.42 -1.84
N LEU A 9 42.22 -1.07 -2.77
CA LEU A 9 43.22 -2.01 -3.30
C LEU A 9 44.19 -2.48 -2.21
N GLN A 10 44.62 -1.58 -1.31
CA GLN A 10 45.45 -1.94 -0.15
C GLN A 10 44.74 -2.88 0.82
N ASN A 11 43.42 -2.76 0.95
CA ASN A 11 42.59 -3.63 1.77
C ASN A 11 42.08 -4.88 1.02
N GLY A 12 42.61 -5.16 -0.19
CA GLY A 12 42.37 -6.39 -0.93
C GLY A 12 41.16 -6.39 -1.87
N CYS A 13 40.50 -5.25 -2.08
CA CYS A 13 39.51 -5.13 -3.16
C CYS A 13 40.16 -5.42 -4.51
N LYS A 14 39.37 -6.00 -5.42
CA LYS A 14 39.77 -6.17 -6.82
C LYS A 14 38.86 -5.36 -7.71
N LEU A 15 39.45 -4.84 -8.79
CA LEU A 15 38.75 -4.17 -9.88
C LEU A 15 39.23 -4.81 -11.18
N HIS A 16 38.31 -5.12 -12.08
CA HIS A 16 38.68 -5.67 -13.38
C HIS A 16 39.62 -4.70 -14.12
N LYS A 17 40.66 -5.23 -14.77
CA LYS A 17 41.69 -4.43 -15.46
C LYS A 17 41.16 -3.50 -16.55
N SER A 18 39.98 -3.82 -17.10
CA SER A 18 39.30 -3.01 -18.11
C SER A 18 38.23 -2.10 -17.48
N VAL A 19 38.20 -1.90 -16.17
CA VAL A 19 37.25 -1.00 -15.50
C VAL A 19 37.98 0.21 -14.97
N GLU A 20 37.43 1.40 -15.26
CA GLU A 20 37.93 2.66 -14.74
C GLU A 20 36.78 3.44 -14.11
N PHE A 21 37.05 4.16 -13.01
CA PHE A 21 36.12 5.15 -12.48
C PHE A 21 36.42 6.52 -13.11
N ILE A 22 35.45 7.06 -13.84
CA ILE A 22 35.54 8.38 -14.46
C ILE A 22 34.54 9.32 -13.80
N GLN A 23 34.79 10.63 -13.88
CA GLN A 23 33.82 11.63 -13.43
C GLN A 23 32.56 11.54 -14.30
N SER A 24 31.39 11.52 -13.67
CA SER A 24 30.12 11.50 -14.39
C SER A 24 29.98 12.77 -15.24
N ARG A 25 29.53 12.61 -16.49
CA ARG A 25 29.16 13.71 -17.39
C ARG A 25 27.66 13.96 -17.42
N ASP A 26 26.90 13.24 -16.61
CA ASP A 26 25.46 13.39 -16.55
C ASP A 26 25.12 14.66 -15.77
N ASP A 27 24.65 15.69 -16.50
CA ASP A 27 24.23 16.97 -15.93
C ASP A 27 23.08 16.80 -14.92
N ASN A 28 22.32 15.71 -15.02
CA ASN A 28 21.22 15.41 -14.11
C ASN A 28 21.64 14.65 -12.85
N ALA A 29 22.95 14.44 -12.65
CA ALA A 29 23.54 13.80 -11.48
C ALA A 29 22.94 12.42 -11.10
N CYS A 30 22.23 11.75 -12.02
CA CYS A 30 21.53 10.47 -11.78
C CYS A 30 22.43 9.38 -11.19
N PHE A 31 23.74 9.51 -11.42
CA PHE A 31 24.74 8.49 -11.18
C PHE A 31 25.83 8.91 -10.18
N GLY A 32 25.63 10.04 -9.49
CA GLY A 32 26.63 10.60 -8.57
C GLY A 32 27.86 11.18 -9.28
N SER A 33 28.92 11.50 -8.52
CA SER A 33 30.10 12.20 -9.04
C SER A 33 31.01 11.33 -9.91
N TYR A 34 31.00 10.01 -9.72
CA TYR A 34 31.85 9.06 -10.45
C TYR A 34 31.04 7.85 -10.91
N ILE A 35 31.38 7.33 -12.08
CA ILE A 35 30.80 6.10 -12.64
C ILE A 35 31.92 5.13 -13.03
N ALA A 36 31.68 3.83 -12.85
CA ALA A 36 32.56 2.79 -13.35
C ALA A 36 32.24 2.48 -14.82
N VAL A 37 33.22 2.51 -15.71
CA VAL A 37 33.05 2.25 -17.15
C VAL A 37 34.03 1.21 -17.66
N ALA A 38 33.63 0.47 -18.69
CA ALA A 38 34.49 -0.48 -19.37
C ALA A 38 35.42 0.23 -20.37
N GLN A 39 36.74 0.12 -20.19
CA GLN A 39 37.77 0.62 -21.11
C GLN A 39 37.93 -0.24 -22.36
N ASN A 40 37.62 -1.52 -22.24
CA ASN A 40 37.55 -2.51 -23.31
C ASN A 40 36.38 -3.44 -23.01
N ASP A 41 35.91 -4.17 -24.02
CA ASP A 41 34.90 -5.21 -23.84
C ASP A 41 35.30 -6.18 -22.73
N ILE A 42 34.39 -6.42 -21.80
CA ILE A 42 34.53 -7.37 -20.70
C ILE A 42 33.60 -8.54 -21.00
N ALA A 43 34.19 -9.73 -21.13
CA ALA A 43 33.42 -10.93 -21.44
C ALA A 43 32.46 -11.29 -20.28
N PRO A 44 31.37 -12.04 -20.56
CA PRO A 44 30.55 -12.64 -19.52
C PRO A 44 31.37 -13.45 -18.50
N ASP A 45 30.81 -13.62 -17.30
CA ASP A 45 31.34 -14.41 -16.18
C ASP A 45 32.71 -13.95 -15.64
N GLN A 46 33.09 -12.70 -15.95
CA GLN A 46 34.29 -12.07 -15.40
C GLN A 46 33.97 -11.30 -14.12
N LEU A 47 34.89 -11.41 -13.14
CA LEU A 47 34.89 -10.58 -11.95
C LEU A 47 35.02 -9.11 -12.35
N LEU A 48 34.01 -8.30 -12.04
CA LEU A 48 34.04 -6.86 -12.27
C LEU A 48 34.70 -6.13 -11.11
N ILE A 49 34.25 -6.43 -9.89
CA ILE A 49 34.63 -5.72 -8.67
C ILE A 49 34.44 -6.61 -7.44
N SER A 50 35.29 -6.47 -6.42
CA SER A 50 35.18 -7.22 -5.16
C SER A 50 35.49 -6.39 -3.92
N CYS A 51 34.95 -6.83 -2.79
CA CYS A 51 35.24 -6.31 -1.45
C CYS A 51 35.49 -7.49 -0.49
N PRO A 52 36.71 -7.64 0.07
CA PRO A 52 36.99 -8.66 1.08
C PRO A 52 36.12 -8.49 2.33
N PHE A 53 35.78 -9.60 2.99
CA PHE A 53 34.98 -9.58 4.21
C PHE A 53 35.64 -8.77 5.33
N GLU A 54 36.98 -8.74 5.36
CA GLU A 54 37.75 -7.97 6.34
C GLU A 54 37.65 -6.44 6.14
N TYR A 55 37.37 -5.99 4.92
CA TYR A 55 37.21 -4.58 4.61
C TYR A 55 35.76 -4.09 4.70
N ALA A 56 34.78 -4.98 4.54
CA ALA A 56 33.37 -4.67 4.73
C ALA A 56 33.07 -4.10 6.12
N ILE A 57 32.16 -3.12 6.22
CA ILE A 57 31.62 -2.64 7.49
C ILE A 57 30.40 -3.50 7.82
N THR A 58 30.45 -4.22 8.93
CA THR A 58 29.41 -5.17 9.35
C THR A 58 28.93 -4.88 10.77
N TYR A 59 27.73 -5.32 11.11
CA TYR A 59 27.18 -5.19 12.46
C TYR A 59 28.11 -5.78 13.51
N ASN A 60 28.66 -6.98 13.26
CA ASN A 60 29.59 -7.62 14.20
C ASN A 60 30.82 -6.75 14.49
N LYS A 61 31.46 -6.16 13.47
CA LYS A 61 32.61 -5.27 13.68
C LYS A 61 32.21 -4.00 14.42
N ALA A 62 31.11 -3.37 14.01
CA ALA A 62 30.60 -2.16 14.66
C ALA A 62 30.31 -2.42 16.15
N LYS A 63 29.64 -3.53 16.45
CA LYS A 63 29.30 -3.95 17.81
C LYS A 63 30.55 -4.19 18.65
N GLU A 64 31.52 -4.96 18.15
CA GLU A 64 32.76 -5.23 18.89
C GLU A 64 33.58 -3.96 19.18
N GLU A 65 33.64 -3.01 18.25
CA GLU A 65 34.32 -1.74 18.48
C GLU A 65 33.56 -0.84 19.46
N LEU A 66 32.23 -0.74 19.34
CA LEU A 66 31.42 0.10 20.22
C LEU A 66 31.30 -0.45 21.65
N LYS A 67 31.34 -1.77 21.85
CA LYS A 67 31.40 -2.38 23.19
C LYS A 67 32.62 -1.95 23.99
N LYS A 68 33.75 -1.68 23.33
CA LYS A 68 34.97 -1.15 23.99
C LYS A 68 34.77 0.26 24.52
N LEU A 69 33.86 1.02 23.90
CA LEU A 69 33.47 2.36 24.34
C LEU A 69 32.42 2.30 25.46
N ASN A 70 31.38 1.48 25.29
CA ASN A 70 30.37 1.20 26.31
C ASN A 70 29.81 -0.23 26.13
N PRO A 71 29.91 -1.12 27.15
CA PRO A 71 29.40 -2.49 27.08
C PRO A 71 27.90 -2.59 26.72
N ASN A 72 27.10 -1.56 26.99
CA ASN A 72 25.66 -1.55 26.69
C ASN A 72 25.34 -1.59 25.19
N PHE A 73 26.32 -1.35 24.30
CA PHE A 73 26.14 -1.58 22.87
C PHE A 73 25.96 -3.07 22.50
N GLU A 74 26.23 -4.01 23.42
CA GLU A 74 25.98 -5.45 23.18
C GLU A 74 24.51 -5.75 22.86
N SER A 75 23.58 -5.12 23.58
CA SER A 75 22.14 -5.32 23.46
C SER A 75 21.43 -4.22 22.67
N CYS A 76 22.20 -3.31 22.06
CA CYS A 76 21.66 -2.18 21.32
C CYS A 76 21.05 -2.64 19.98
N ASN A 77 20.04 -1.92 19.50
CA ASN A 77 19.48 -2.15 18.17
C ASN A 77 20.60 -2.12 17.09
N PRO A 78 20.62 -3.07 16.13
CA PRO A 78 21.62 -3.10 15.07
C PRO A 78 21.73 -1.82 14.25
N HIS A 79 20.61 -1.15 13.95
CA HIS A 79 20.59 0.11 13.19
C HIS A 79 21.30 1.23 13.96
N ILE A 80 20.99 1.40 15.25
CA ILE A 80 21.65 2.37 16.14
C ILE A 80 23.14 2.10 16.22
N THR A 81 23.53 0.84 16.39
CA THR A 81 24.93 0.41 16.48
C THR A 81 25.71 0.77 15.21
N LEU A 82 25.16 0.43 14.03
CA LEU A 82 25.79 0.68 12.74
C LEU A 82 25.89 2.18 12.43
N CYS A 83 24.82 2.94 12.62
CA CYS A 83 24.81 4.38 12.38
C CYS A 83 25.79 5.10 13.31
N THR A 84 25.77 4.77 14.61
CA THR A 84 26.72 5.32 15.59
C THR A 84 28.16 4.99 15.20
N PHE A 85 28.44 3.74 14.84
CA PHE A 85 29.77 3.32 14.44
C PHE A 85 30.29 4.12 13.24
N LEU A 86 29.50 4.23 12.17
CA LEU A 86 29.89 4.96 10.96
C LEU A 86 30.08 6.46 11.25
N ALA A 87 29.19 7.06 12.04
CA ALA A 87 29.32 8.45 12.47
C ALA A 87 30.63 8.67 13.25
N LEU A 88 30.97 7.81 14.21
CA LEU A 88 32.20 7.93 14.98
C LEU A 88 33.46 7.66 14.13
N GLU A 89 33.43 6.69 13.21
CA GLU A 89 34.51 6.48 12.24
C GLU A 89 34.76 7.73 11.38
N SER A 90 33.70 8.42 10.96
CA SER A 90 33.85 9.68 10.20
C SER A 90 34.57 10.76 11.01
N LEU A 91 34.33 10.82 12.32
CA LEU A 91 34.95 11.81 13.22
C LEU A 91 36.42 11.53 13.53
N LYS A 92 36.89 10.30 13.29
CA LYS A 92 38.32 9.91 13.39
C LYS A 92 39.16 10.49 12.24
N GLY A 93 38.54 10.86 11.12
CA GLY A 93 39.24 11.38 9.94
C GLY A 93 40.32 10.41 9.45
N ILE A 94 41.53 10.91 9.20
CA ILE A 94 42.67 10.12 8.69
C ILE A 94 43.07 8.92 9.57
N GLN A 95 42.59 8.85 10.81
CA GLN A 95 42.85 7.72 11.72
C GLN A 95 41.89 6.53 11.49
N SER A 96 40.81 6.71 10.73
CA SER A 96 39.89 5.63 10.38
C SER A 96 40.52 4.69 9.35
N LYS A 97 40.28 3.37 9.50
CA LYS A 97 40.60 2.36 8.48
C LYS A 97 39.84 2.60 7.16
N TRP A 98 38.70 3.28 7.23
CA TRP A 98 37.80 3.55 6.10
C TRP A 98 37.81 5.02 5.70
N TYR A 99 38.89 5.76 5.98
CA TYR A 99 38.94 7.20 5.73
C TYR A 99 38.71 7.54 4.25
N GLY A 100 39.39 6.85 3.33
CA GLY A 100 39.23 7.02 1.89
C GLY A 100 37.82 6.71 1.40
N TYR A 101 37.20 5.67 1.94
CA TYR A 101 35.78 5.34 1.70
C TYR A 101 34.82 6.41 2.23
N ILE A 102 34.96 6.82 3.49
CA ILE A 102 34.08 7.83 4.11
C ILE A 102 34.21 9.19 3.41
N GLU A 103 35.41 9.54 2.94
CA GLU A 103 35.64 10.74 2.15
C GLU A 103 35.03 10.68 0.76
N TYR A 104 34.89 9.49 0.18
CA TYR A 104 34.22 9.28 -1.09
C TYR A 104 32.69 9.34 -0.98
N LEU A 105 32.12 8.93 0.15
CA LEU A 105 30.67 8.95 0.36
C LEU A 105 30.08 10.36 0.14
N PRO A 106 28.84 10.46 -0.40
CA PRO A 106 28.14 11.73 -0.52
C PRO A 106 28.02 12.42 0.84
N LYS A 107 28.25 13.73 0.88
CA LYS A 107 28.08 14.54 2.10
C LYS A 107 26.63 15.02 2.27
N THR A 108 25.85 14.99 1.20
CA THR A 108 24.41 15.28 1.15
C THR A 108 23.74 14.29 0.23
N PHE A 109 22.44 14.07 0.43
CA PHE A 109 21.62 13.17 -0.38
C PHE A 109 20.41 13.90 -0.96
N ASN A 110 19.75 13.22 -1.88
CA ASN A 110 18.50 13.63 -2.52
C ASN A 110 17.29 12.86 -1.97
N THR A 111 17.43 12.23 -0.80
CA THR A 111 16.29 11.64 -0.09
C THR A 111 15.44 12.75 0.55
N PRO A 112 14.13 12.54 0.74
CA PRO A 112 13.23 13.54 1.33
C PRO A 112 13.66 14.09 2.71
N LEU A 113 14.52 13.38 3.43
CA LEU A 113 15.04 13.82 4.73
C LEU A 113 15.95 15.05 4.65
N TYR A 114 16.46 15.36 3.45
CA TYR A 114 17.30 16.53 3.21
C TYR A 114 16.54 17.67 2.52
N PHE A 115 15.24 17.50 2.28
CA PHE A 115 14.43 18.47 1.55
C PHE A 115 14.15 19.68 2.43
N ASN A 116 14.33 20.87 1.85
CA ASN A 116 13.83 22.10 2.45
C ASN A 116 12.31 22.25 2.16
N GLU A 117 11.70 23.33 2.63
CA GLU A 117 10.27 23.60 2.43
C GLU A 117 9.87 23.67 0.95
N ASN A 118 10.72 24.24 0.09
CA ASN A 118 10.45 24.36 -1.35
C ASN A 118 10.50 22.99 -2.06
N ASP A 119 11.48 22.13 -1.70
CA ASP A 119 11.56 20.78 -2.23
C ASP A 119 10.38 19.92 -1.73
N ASN A 120 10.01 20.08 -0.46
CA ASN A 120 8.89 19.37 0.16
C ASN A 120 7.53 19.70 -0.47
N ALA A 121 7.35 20.89 -1.05
CA ALA A 121 6.13 21.24 -1.79
C ALA A 121 5.83 20.25 -2.93
N PHE A 122 6.85 19.58 -3.48
CA PHE A 122 6.70 18.55 -4.51
C PHE A 122 6.25 17.18 -3.97
N LEU A 123 6.30 16.96 -2.66
CA LEU A 123 5.91 15.71 -2.01
C LEU A 123 4.65 15.82 -1.14
N ILE A 124 4.15 17.03 -0.85
CA ILE A 124 2.92 17.20 -0.05
C ILE A 124 1.80 16.25 -0.53
N SER A 125 1.06 15.66 0.40
CA SER A 125 -0.01 14.69 0.14
C SER A 125 0.41 13.35 -0.51
N THR A 126 1.70 13.13 -0.76
CA THR A 126 2.22 11.81 -1.16
C THR A 126 2.56 10.96 0.07
N ASN A 127 2.60 9.64 -0.10
CA ASN A 127 3.04 8.72 0.95
C ASN A 127 4.49 8.98 1.37
N ALA A 128 5.38 9.33 0.43
CA ALA A 128 6.79 9.62 0.72
C ALA A 128 6.96 10.80 1.69
N TYR A 129 6.10 11.82 1.62
CA TYR A 129 6.16 12.95 2.55
C TYR A 129 5.86 12.51 3.99
N SER A 130 4.75 11.80 4.21
CA SER A 130 4.41 11.26 5.54
C SER A 130 5.48 10.29 6.05
N ALA A 131 5.98 9.40 5.18
CA ALA A 131 7.01 8.43 5.54
C ALA A 131 8.35 9.10 5.93
N ALA A 132 8.69 10.22 5.30
CA ALA A 132 9.89 10.99 5.64
C ALA A 132 9.81 11.63 7.02
N GLN A 133 8.64 12.19 7.37
CA GLN A 133 8.41 12.78 8.69
C GLN A 133 8.47 11.71 9.80
N GLU A 134 7.83 10.56 9.57
CA GLU A 134 7.86 9.43 10.50
C GLU A 134 9.29 8.90 10.69
N ARG A 135 10.04 8.73 9.60
CA ARG A 135 11.44 8.27 9.66
C ARG A 135 12.34 9.26 10.42
N LEU A 136 12.16 10.56 10.20
CA LEU A 136 12.92 11.59 10.94
C LEU A 136 12.63 11.52 12.44
N HIS A 137 11.36 11.28 12.81
CA HIS A 137 10.98 11.12 14.21
C HIS A 137 11.63 9.88 14.85
N ILE A 138 11.59 8.72 14.16
CA ILE A 138 12.24 7.49 14.62
C ILE A 138 13.75 7.69 14.80
N TRP A 139 14.43 8.25 13.80
CA TRP A 139 15.88 8.46 13.86
C TRP A 139 16.30 9.48 14.91
N LYS A 140 15.42 10.44 15.26
CA LYS A 140 15.66 11.35 16.38
C LYS A 140 15.69 10.61 17.72
N HIS A 141 14.77 9.67 17.93
CA HIS A 141 14.76 8.82 19.13
C HIS A 141 15.99 7.91 19.19
N GLU A 142 16.34 7.28 18.07
CA GLU A 142 17.55 6.48 17.97
C GLU A 142 18.84 7.27 18.25
N TYR A 143 18.94 8.50 17.74
CA TYR A 143 20.07 9.38 18.02
C TYR A 143 20.16 9.73 19.52
N GLN A 144 19.03 9.95 20.20
CA GLN A 144 19.02 10.17 21.64
C GLN A 144 19.50 8.95 22.42
N GLU A 145 19.13 7.74 21.99
CA GLU A 145 19.63 6.49 22.55
C GLU A 145 21.14 6.35 22.33
N ALA A 146 21.63 6.60 21.11
CA ALA A 146 23.06 6.61 20.78
C ALA A 146 23.87 7.60 21.65
N LEU A 147 23.32 8.81 21.88
CA LEU A 147 23.93 9.80 22.76
C LEU A 147 24.01 9.30 24.21
N SER A 148 22.98 8.62 24.71
CA SER A 148 22.94 8.08 26.08
C SER A 148 23.96 6.95 26.30
N LEU A 149 24.30 6.22 25.24
CA LEU A 149 25.28 5.13 25.26
C LEU A 149 26.72 5.64 25.10
N HIS A 150 26.93 6.83 24.54
CA HIS A 150 28.27 7.39 24.40
C HIS A 150 28.73 8.04 25.72
N PRO A 151 29.87 7.62 26.33
CA PRO A 151 30.27 8.09 27.66
C PRO A 151 30.67 9.58 27.70
N SER A 152 31.15 10.13 26.58
CA SER A 152 31.47 11.56 26.44
C SER A 152 31.27 12.01 24.99
N PRO A 153 30.02 12.17 24.52
CA PRO A 153 29.76 12.51 23.12
C PRO A 153 30.37 13.87 22.82
N THR A 154 31.20 13.93 21.78
CA THR A 154 31.72 15.20 21.29
C THR A 154 30.59 16.04 20.69
N GLU A 155 30.66 17.35 20.80
CA GLU A 155 29.73 18.28 20.12
C GLU A 155 29.66 18.05 18.61
N ARG A 156 30.68 17.38 18.03
CA ARG A 156 30.71 16.99 16.61
C ARG A 156 29.80 15.80 16.27
N PHE A 157 29.35 15.02 17.25
CA PHE A 157 28.39 13.93 17.02
C PHE A 157 26.97 14.48 17.02
N THR A 158 26.63 15.21 15.96
CA THR A 158 25.35 15.91 15.80
C THR A 158 24.26 14.99 15.25
N PHE A 159 23.00 15.43 15.35
CA PHE A 159 21.88 14.73 14.73
C PHE A 159 22.02 14.67 13.21
N ASP A 160 22.53 15.72 12.57
CA ASP A 160 22.79 15.73 11.12
C ASP A 160 23.81 14.67 10.71
N LEU A 161 24.85 14.46 11.54
CA LEU A 161 25.83 13.39 11.30
C LEU A 161 25.20 12.00 11.46
N TYR A 162 24.27 11.84 12.41
CA TYR A 162 23.51 10.60 12.57
C TYR A 162 22.60 10.35 11.36
N ILE A 163 21.84 11.36 10.90
CA ILE A 163 21.02 11.29 9.67
C ILE A 163 21.88 10.93 8.46
N TRP A 164 23.07 11.52 8.34
CA TRP A 164 24.03 11.18 7.29
C TRP A 164 24.39 9.70 7.33
N SER A 165 24.77 9.18 8.50
CA SER A 165 25.13 7.77 8.65
C SER A 165 23.98 6.82 8.34
N ALA A 166 22.76 7.13 8.80
CA ALA A 166 21.57 6.33 8.53
C ALA A 166 21.18 6.36 7.04
N THR A 167 21.36 7.52 6.37
CA THR A 167 21.11 7.65 4.93
C THR A 167 22.16 6.92 4.10
N VAL A 168 23.42 6.86 4.55
CA VAL A 168 24.45 6.01 3.93
C VAL A 168 24.00 4.56 3.97
N PHE A 169 23.57 4.05 5.12
CA PHE A 169 23.08 2.68 5.22
C PHE A 169 21.84 2.45 4.33
N SER A 170 20.84 3.34 4.34
CA SER A 170 19.64 3.16 3.51
C SER A 170 19.93 3.15 2.00
N SER A 171 20.92 3.92 1.55
CA SER A 171 21.23 4.09 0.13
C SER A 171 22.28 3.11 -0.41
N ARG A 172 23.14 2.54 0.46
CA ARG A 172 24.35 1.81 0.03
C ARG A 172 24.53 0.44 0.65
N CYS A 173 23.68 0.04 1.61
CA CYS A 173 23.87 -1.24 2.27
C CYS A 173 23.50 -2.43 1.37
N PHE A 174 24.14 -3.56 1.69
CA PHE A 174 23.80 -4.88 1.19
C PHE A 174 23.36 -5.76 2.35
N SER A 175 22.76 -6.91 2.04
CA SER A 175 22.44 -7.93 3.04
C SER A 175 23.72 -8.61 3.54
N SER A 176 23.85 -8.80 4.85
CA SER A 176 24.93 -9.58 5.45
C SER A 176 24.96 -11.04 4.98
N ASN A 177 23.89 -11.55 4.37
CA ASN A 177 23.84 -12.90 3.81
C ASN A 177 24.85 -13.12 2.67
N LEU A 178 25.41 -12.04 2.12
CA LEU A 178 26.55 -12.09 1.20
C LEU A 178 27.87 -12.50 1.87
N ILE A 179 27.93 -12.45 3.21
CA ILE A 179 29.12 -12.81 4.01
C ILE A 179 28.81 -13.97 4.96
N TYR A 180 27.67 -13.88 5.66
CA TYR A 180 27.23 -14.85 6.66
C TYR A 180 25.97 -15.55 6.14
N LYS A 181 26.16 -16.69 5.48
CA LYS A 181 25.04 -17.55 5.05
C LYS A 181 24.30 -18.07 6.29
N ASP A 182 22.99 -18.21 6.20
CA ASP A 182 22.11 -18.81 7.23
C ASP A 182 22.01 -18.05 8.57
N SER A 183 22.33 -16.76 8.60
CA SER A 183 22.10 -15.87 9.76
C SER A 183 20.96 -14.87 9.51
N GLU A 184 20.40 -14.30 10.57
CA GLU A 184 19.53 -13.13 10.44
C GLU A 184 20.28 -12.00 9.71
N SER A 185 19.64 -11.45 8.68
CA SER A 185 20.27 -10.46 7.82
C SER A 185 20.38 -9.11 8.53
N THR A 186 21.58 -8.52 8.49
CA THR A 186 21.87 -7.15 8.93
C THR A 186 22.46 -6.34 7.77
N PRO A 187 22.29 -5.01 7.76
CA PRO A 187 22.88 -4.19 6.71
C PRO A 187 24.40 -4.13 6.83
N ILE A 188 25.09 -4.27 5.70
CA ILE A 188 26.56 -4.15 5.58
C ILE A 188 26.92 -3.11 4.52
N LEU A 189 28.06 -2.44 4.69
CA LEU A 189 28.63 -1.62 3.61
C LEU A 189 29.80 -2.37 2.98
N LEU A 190 29.84 -2.34 1.66
CA LEU A 190 30.87 -2.96 0.84
C LEU A 190 31.60 -1.84 0.08
N PRO A 191 32.64 -1.23 0.68
CA PRO A 191 33.41 -0.19 0.02
C PRO A 191 33.82 -0.61 -1.40
N LEU A 192 33.84 0.38 -2.30
CA LEU A 192 34.07 0.23 -3.74
C LEU A 192 32.88 -0.38 -4.51
N ILE A 193 32.29 -1.48 -4.05
CA ILE A 193 31.13 -2.13 -4.71
C ILE A 193 29.91 -1.22 -4.72
N ASP A 194 29.62 -0.57 -3.60
CA ASP A 194 28.49 0.36 -3.42
C ASP A 194 28.55 1.63 -4.28
N SER A 195 29.63 1.79 -5.07
CA SER A 195 29.81 2.89 -6.02
C SER A 195 29.11 2.64 -7.36
N LEU A 196 28.61 1.42 -7.61
CA LEU A 196 27.90 1.07 -8.83
C LEU A 196 26.43 1.49 -8.75
N ASN A 197 25.95 2.15 -9.81
CA ASN A 197 24.58 2.64 -9.89
C ASN A 197 23.56 1.56 -10.23
N HIS A 198 22.29 1.83 -9.92
CA HIS A 198 21.18 0.94 -10.25
C HIS A 198 20.85 0.95 -11.74
N LYS A 199 20.64 -0.24 -12.30
CA LYS A 199 19.82 -0.44 -13.50
C LYS A 199 18.88 -1.63 -13.27
N PRO A 200 17.56 -1.44 -13.43
CA PRO A 200 16.60 -2.53 -13.32
C PRO A 200 16.97 -3.71 -14.22
N LYS A 201 16.86 -4.92 -13.68
CA LYS A 201 17.10 -6.19 -14.41
C LYS A 201 18.53 -6.35 -14.96
N GLN A 202 19.51 -5.54 -14.53
CA GLN A 202 20.90 -5.74 -14.93
C GLN A 202 21.35 -7.16 -14.51
N PRO A 203 21.82 -8.00 -15.44
CA PRO A 203 22.18 -9.38 -15.16
C PRO A 203 23.55 -9.47 -14.48
N ILE A 204 23.53 -9.51 -13.16
CA ILE A 204 24.69 -9.66 -12.29
C ILE A 204 24.56 -10.90 -11.43
N LEU A 205 25.69 -11.51 -11.10
CA LEU A 205 25.80 -12.57 -10.11
C LEU A 205 26.59 -12.06 -8.90
N TRP A 206 26.03 -12.24 -7.72
CA TRP A 206 26.74 -12.06 -6.45
C TRP A 206 27.40 -13.37 -6.06
N ASN A 207 28.72 -13.36 -5.88
CA ASN A 207 29.46 -14.51 -5.36
C ASN A 207 30.18 -14.15 -4.06
N SER A 208 30.27 -15.11 -3.16
CA SER A 208 30.96 -15.00 -1.86
C SER A 208 32.10 -16.00 -1.69
N ASP A 209 32.13 -17.04 -2.54
CA ASP A 209 33.06 -18.16 -2.48
C ASP A 209 33.59 -18.49 -3.89
N PHE A 210 34.08 -17.49 -4.62
CA PHE A 210 34.75 -17.73 -5.90
C PHE A 210 36.25 -17.89 -5.68
N GLN A 211 36.80 -19.02 -6.17
CA GLN A 211 38.25 -19.30 -6.09
C GLN A 211 38.83 -19.24 -4.67
N ASP A 212 38.08 -19.69 -3.66
CA ASP A 212 38.46 -19.69 -2.23
C ASP A 212 38.76 -18.30 -1.63
N GLU A 213 38.30 -17.22 -2.27
CA GLU A 213 38.50 -15.86 -1.79
C GLU A 213 37.32 -15.38 -0.93
N LYS A 214 37.60 -15.08 0.34
CA LYS A 214 36.66 -14.51 1.32
C LYS A 214 36.30 -13.05 0.99
N SER A 215 35.52 -12.88 -0.07
CA SER A 215 35.15 -11.58 -0.62
C SER A 215 33.76 -11.62 -1.24
N VAL A 216 33.03 -10.52 -1.14
CA VAL A 216 31.83 -10.31 -1.94
C VAL A 216 32.28 -9.86 -3.33
N GLN A 217 31.73 -10.49 -4.36
CA GLN A 217 32.12 -10.29 -5.74
C GLN A 217 30.89 -10.01 -6.60
N LEU A 218 31.01 -9.03 -7.50
CA LEU A 218 30.01 -8.77 -8.52
C LEU A 218 30.58 -9.21 -9.88
N ILE A 219 29.85 -10.11 -10.53
CA ILE A 219 30.20 -10.71 -11.83
C ILE A 219 29.12 -10.31 -12.83
N SER A 220 29.54 -9.89 -14.03
CA SER A 220 28.59 -9.66 -15.13
C SER A 220 28.21 -10.99 -15.77
N GLN A 221 26.92 -11.26 -15.98
CA GLN A 221 26.49 -12.44 -16.74
C GLN A 221 26.42 -12.17 -18.25
N GLU A 222 26.68 -10.93 -18.67
CA GLU A 222 26.68 -10.51 -20.07
C GLU A 222 27.95 -9.72 -20.43
N LEU A 223 28.17 -9.53 -21.73
CA LEU A 223 29.23 -8.68 -22.25
C LEU A 223 29.02 -7.23 -21.77
N VAL A 224 30.03 -6.67 -21.10
CA VAL A 224 30.07 -5.21 -20.87
C VAL A 224 30.89 -4.59 -21.98
N ALA A 225 30.21 -3.99 -22.96
CA ALA A 225 30.86 -3.34 -24.10
C ALA A 225 31.71 -2.14 -23.66
N LYS A 226 32.80 -1.87 -24.38
CA LYS A 226 33.64 -0.70 -24.20
C LYS A 226 32.81 0.59 -24.20
N GLY A 227 33.09 1.46 -23.24
CA GLY A 227 32.43 2.74 -23.04
C GLY A 227 31.16 2.65 -22.18
N ASN A 228 30.62 1.45 -21.95
CA ASN A 228 29.41 1.31 -21.14
C ASN A 228 29.73 1.40 -19.65
N GLN A 229 28.80 2.00 -18.92
CA GLN A 229 28.80 2.01 -17.46
C GLN A 229 28.52 0.59 -16.93
N LEU A 230 29.22 0.24 -15.86
CA LEU A 230 28.94 -0.94 -15.06
C LEU A 230 27.79 -0.60 -14.10
N PHE A 231 26.72 -1.37 -14.19
CA PHE A 231 25.56 -1.22 -13.32
C PHE A 231 25.44 -2.38 -12.34
N ASN A 232 24.85 -2.07 -11.20
CA ASN A 232 24.34 -3.03 -10.24
C ASN A 232 22.80 -3.13 -10.40
N ASN A 233 22.21 -4.18 -9.87
CA ASN A 233 20.77 -4.37 -9.75
C ASN A 233 20.38 -4.36 -8.27
N TYR A 234 19.63 -3.34 -7.83
CA TYR A 234 19.21 -3.18 -6.43
C TYR A 234 17.94 -3.99 -6.12
N GLY A 235 17.40 -4.71 -7.11
CA GLY A 235 16.14 -5.44 -7.01
C GLY A 235 14.96 -4.70 -7.63
N PRO A 236 13.75 -5.28 -7.56
CA PRO A 236 12.54 -4.72 -8.15
C PRO A 236 11.93 -3.62 -7.26
N LYS A 237 12.56 -2.44 -7.23
CA LYS A 237 12.15 -1.32 -6.37
C LYS A 237 11.25 -0.31 -7.09
N GLY A 238 10.14 0.07 -6.46
CA GLY A 238 9.28 1.17 -6.93
C GLY A 238 9.87 2.55 -6.65
N ASN A 239 9.30 3.61 -7.23
CA ASN A 239 9.85 4.96 -7.09
C ASN A 239 9.75 5.51 -5.66
N GLU A 240 8.75 5.09 -4.87
CA GLU A 240 8.66 5.43 -3.45
C GLU A 240 9.91 4.94 -2.68
N GLU A 241 10.29 3.68 -2.88
CA GLU A 241 11.45 3.08 -2.22
C GLU A 241 12.76 3.67 -2.75
N LEU A 242 12.88 3.87 -4.07
CA LEU A 242 14.06 4.49 -4.67
C LEU A 242 14.27 5.92 -4.16
N LEU A 243 13.20 6.72 -4.07
CA LEU A 243 13.29 8.09 -3.57
C LEU A 243 13.65 8.11 -2.07
N MET A 244 12.94 7.31 -1.26
CA MET A 244 13.11 7.29 0.19
C MET A 244 14.44 6.69 0.64
N GLY A 245 14.95 5.70 -0.09
CA GLY A 245 16.19 4.98 0.25
C GLY A 245 17.43 5.56 -0.41
N TYR A 246 17.33 5.90 -1.71
CA TYR A 246 18.48 6.19 -2.58
C TYR A 246 18.52 7.63 -3.09
N GLY A 247 17.38 8.34 -3.09
CA GLY A 247 17.29 9.74 -3.49
C GLY A 247 17.19 9.96 -5.00
N PHE A 248 16.65 9.00 -5.75
CA PHE A 248 16.33 9.17 -7.17
C PHE A 248 15.05 8.43 -7.54
N CYS A 249 14.51 8.71 -8.72
CA CYS A 249 13.39 7.96 -9.30
C CYS A 249 13.71 7.55 -10.74
N LEU A 250 13.01 6.55 -11.26
CA LEU A 250 13.09 6.16 -12.66
C LEU A 250 11.82 6.67 -13.37
N PRO A 251 11.95 7.50 -14.44
CA PRO A 251 10.80 8.06 -15.16
C PRO A 251 9.79 7.01 -15.67
N ASP A 252 10.29 5.86 -16.11
CA ASP A 252 9.48 4.76 -16.63
C ASP A 252 9.69 3.48 -15.81
N ASN A 253 9.63 3.60 -14.47
CA ASN A 253 9.91 2.46 -13.58
C ASN A 253 8.92 1.30 -13.82
N PRO A 254 9.39 0.10 -14.24
CA PRO A 254 8.51 -1.04 -14.46
C PRO A 254 8.01 -1.70 -13.16
N PHE A 255 8.61 -1.36 -12.02
CA PHE A 255 8.26 -1.90 -10.70
C PHE A 255 7.57 -0.85 -9.82
N ASP A 256 7.08 0.23 -10.42
CA ASP A 256 6.44 1.30 -9.65
C ASP A 256 5.10 0.87 -9.07
N THR A 257 4.81 1.38 -7.89
CA THR A 257 3.56 1.13 -7.17
C THR A 257 3.08 2.36 -6.41
N VAL A 258 1.79 2.39 -6.07
CA VAL A 258 1.20 3.28 -5.07
C VAL A 258 0.75 2.45 -3.87
N THR A 259 1.25 2.78 -2.69
CA THR A 259 0.84 2.11 -1.44
C THR A 259 -0.55 2.57 -1.00
N LEU A 260 -1.51 1.64 -0.90
CA LEU A 260 -2.82 1.82 -0.29
C LEU A 260 -2.86 1.16 1.09
N LYS A 261 -3.19 1.92 2.12
CA LYS A 261 -3.45 1.39 3.46
C LYS A 261 -4.94 1.44 3.74
N VAL A 262 -5.52 0.31 4.12
CA VAL A 262 -6.88 0.23 4.65
C VAL A 262 -6.79 0.29 6.17
N ALA A 263 -7.62 1.12 6.80
CA ALA A 263 -7.70 1.22 8.25
C ALA A 263 -9.11 0.84 8.70
N ILE A 264 -9.20 0.03 9.74
CA ILE A 264 -10.48 -0.27 10.40
C ILE A 264 -10.80 0.90 11.32
N HIS A 265 -11.84 1.66 10.97
CA HIS A 265 -12.25 2.82 11.77
C HIS A 265 -12.71 2.37 13.17
N PRO A 266 -12.39 3.11 14.25
CA PRO A 266 -12.80 2.75 15.61
C PRO A 266 -14.32 2.59 15.80
N ASP A 267 -15.10 3.29 14.97
CA ASP A 267 -16.57 3.30 14.99
C ASP A 267 -17.18 2.36 13.94
N LEU A 268 -16.38 1.53 13.25
CA LEU A 268 -16.90 0.56 12.29
C LEU A 268 -17.78 -0.47 13.03
N PRO A 269 -19.04 -0.70 12.60
CA PRO A 269 -19.87 -1.76 13.16
C PRO A 269 -19.18 -3.12 13.03
N HIS A 270 -19.26 -3.92 14.11
CA HIS A 270 -18.62 -5.23 14.22
C HIS A 270 -17.10 -5.21 13.99
N LYS A 271 -16.41 -4.10 14.32
CA LYS A 271 -14.97 -3.95 14.05
C LYS A 271 -14.12 -5.11 14.54
N ASP A 272 -14.38 -5.64 15.73
CA ASP A 272 -13.55 -6.69 16.34
C ASP A 272 -13.70 -8.01 15.56
N GLN A 273 -14.93 -8.33 15.13
CA GLN A 273 -15.20 -9.49 14.28
C GLN A 273 -14.59 -9.32 12.88
N LYS A 274 -14.75 -8.15 12.26
CA LYS A 274 -14.15 -7.84 10.95
C LYS A 274 -12.62 -7.87 10.99
N ALA A 275 -12.01 -7.28 12.02
CA ALA A 275 -10.57 -7.32 12.25
C ALA A 275 -10.07 -8.75 12.44
N ALA A 276 -10.75 -9.54 13.28
CA ALA A 276 -10.39 -10.94 13.49
C ALA A 276 -10.46 -11.78 12.20
N ILE A 277 -11.45 -11.55 11.32
CA ILE A 277 -11.51 -12.22 10.03
C ILE A 277 -10.30 -11.87 9.15
N LEU A 278 -9.93 -10.58 9.09
CA LEU A 278 -8.81 -10.10 8.27
C LEU A 278 -7.44 -10.55 8.82
N GLU A 279 -7.26 -10.52 10.14
CA GLU A 279 -6.03 -10.97 10.80
C GLU A 279 -5.78 -12.47 10.65
N ASN A 280 -6.85 -13.28 10.63
CA ASN A 280 -6.77 -14.73 10.47
C ASN A 280 -6.71 -15.18 9.01
N ASP A 281 -6.80 -14.27 8.03
CA ASP A 281 -6.65 -14.64 6.62
C ASP A 281 -5.18 -14.93 6.28
N CYS A 282 -4.90 -16.20 6.02
CA CYS A 282 -3.59 -16.68 5.60
C CYS A 282 -3.38 -16.65 4.08
N GLN A 283 -4.45 -16.65 3.28
CA GLN A 283 -4.35 -16.84 1.83
C GLN A 283 -4.01 -15.55 1.09
N PHE A 284 -4.71 -14.47 1.40
CA PHE A 284 -4.44 -13.15 0.84
C PHE A 284 -3.48 -12.33 1.72
N GLN A 285 -3.20 -12.78 2.95
CA GLN A 285 -2.30 -12.16 3.92
C GLN A 285 -2.76 -10.76 4.32
N LEU A 286 -4.05 -10.65 4.66
CA LEU A 286 -4.72 -9.36 4.91
C LEU A 286 -4.40 -8.73 6.27
N SER A 287 -3.55 -9.35 7.10
CA SER A 287 -3.25 -8.88 8.45
C SER A 287 -2.64 -7.47 8.52
N ASN A 288 -1.86 -7.06 7.52
CA ASN A 288 -1.22 -5.75 7.50
C ASN A 288 -2.10 -4.65 6.87
N LEU A 289 -3.14 -5.02 6.11
CA LEU A 289 -4.03 -4.10 5.40
C LEU A 289 -3.30 -3.08 4.50
N VAL A 290 -2.12 -3.45 3.97
CA VAL A 290 -1.32 -2.66 3.04
C VAL A 290 -1.29 -3.35 1.69
N PHE A 291 -1.67 -2.62 0.66
CA PHE A 291 -1.73 -3.08 -0.73
C PHE A 291 -0.87 -2.16 -1.60
N PHE A 292 -0.34 -2.68 -2.70
CA PHE A 292 0.50 -1.94 -3.62
C PHE A 292 -0.13 -1.96 -5.00
N LEU A 293 -0.75 -0.85 -5.43
CA LEU A 293 -1.30 -0.75 -6.77
C LEU A 293 -0.15 -0.61 -7.77
N PRO A 294 0.08 -1.59 -8.66
CA PRO A 294 1.17 -1.54 -9.62
C PRO A 294 0.85 -0.61 -10.79
N LYS A 295 1.90 -0.13 -11.46
CA LYS A 295 1.79 0.64 -12.70
C LYS A 295 0.94 -0.02 -13.79
N SER A 296 1.07 -1.33 -13.97
CA SER A 296 0.17 -2.10 -14.82
C SER A 296 -0.85 -2.79 -13.93
N PRO A 297 -2.14 -2.41 -13.98
CA PRO A 297 -3.18 -3.00 -13.14
C PRO A 297 -3.12 -4.53 -13.09
N ASP A 298 -3.07 -5.09 -11.88
CA ASP A 298 -2.92 -6.52 -11.64
C ASP A 298 -4.18 -7.10 -10.99
N LYS A 299 -4.79 -8.07 -11.67
CA LYS A 299 -6.07 -8.67 -11.25
C LYS A 299 -6.00 -9.32 -9.87
N GLU A 300 -4.90 -9.98 -9.52
CA GLU A 300 -4.76 -10.66 -8.22
C GLU A 300 -4.69 -9.65 -7.09
N ILE A 301 -3.98 -8.53 -7.30
CA ILE A 301 -3.92 -7.44 -6.32
C ILE A 301 -5.29 -6.80 -6.13
N PHE A 302 -6.03 -6.52 -7.21
CA PHE A 302 -7.39 -6.00 -7.10
C PHE A 302 -8.33 -6.97 -6.39
N GLN A 303 -8.25 -8.28 -6.67
CA GLN A 303 -9.04 -9.29 -5.97
C GLN A 303 -8.74 -9.32 -4.46
N LYS A 304 -7.46 -9.22 -4.06
CA LYS A 304 -7.07 -9.11 -2.65
C LYS A 304 -7.71 -7.90 -1.97
N ILE A 305 -7.66 -6.74 -2.62
CA ILE A 305 -8.25 -5.50 -2.10
C ILE A 305 -9.77 -5.64 -1.99
N LEU A 306 -10.43 -6.16 -3.02
CA LEU A 306 -11.88 -6.36 -3.02
C LEU A 306 -12.31 -7.36 -1.95
N GLN A 307 -11.54 -8.42 -1.71
CA GLN A 307 -11.84 -9.36 -0.63
C GLN A 307 -11.73 -8.71 0.74
N CYS A 308 -10.68 -7.91 0.97
CA CYS A 308 -10.55 -7.12 2.19
C CYS A 308 -11.74 -6.17 2.36
N LEU A 309 -12.11 -5.45 1.30
CA LEU A 309 -13.23 -4.52 1.32
C LEU A 309 -14.57 -5.24 1.50
N ALA A 310 -14.74 -6.46 0.99
CA ALA A 310 -15.95 -7.25 1.22
C ALA A 310 -16.15 -7.56 2.71
N VAL A 311 -15.07 -7.79 3.47
CA VAL A 311 -15.15 -7.93 4.94
C VAL A 311 -15.42 -6.59 5.61
N VAL A 312 -14.68 -5.54 5.22
CA VAL A 312 -14.79 -4.20 5.85
C VAL A 312 -16.19 -3.61 5.65
N THR A 313 -16.74 -3.75 4.45
CA THR A 313 -18.03 -3.19 4.01
C THR A 313 -19.22 -4.12 4.25
N ALA A 314 -19.00 -5.37 4.67
CA ALA A 314 -20.07 -6.30 5.00
C ALA A 314 -21.05 -5.68 6.00
N SER A 315 -22.33 -5.71 5.66
CA SER A 315 -23.43 -5.50 6.60
C SER A 315 -23.46 -6.56 7.71
N SER A 316 -24.25 -6.31 8.74
CA SER A 316 -24.62 -7.33 9.74
C SER A 316 -25.11 -8.65 9.13
N LEU A 317 -25.83 -8.63 8.00
CA LEU A 317 -26.33 -9.85 7.35
C LEU A 317 -25.24 -10.57 6.56
N GLU A 318 -24.46 -9.85 5.77
CA GLU A 318 -23.34 -10.41 5.00
C GLU A 318 -22.25 -10.93 5.94
N LEU A 319 -21.99 -10.26 7.05
CA LEU A 319 -21.02 -10.69 8.05
C LEU A 319 -21.43 -12.01 8.70
N ARG A 320 -22.72 -12.22 8.97
CA ARG A 320 -23.26 -13.51 9.42
C ARG A 320 -23.02 -14.61 8.39
N LYS A 321 -23.34 -14.36 7.11
CA LYS A 321 -23.10 -15.30 6.01
C LYS A 321 -21.63 -15.64 5.84
N LEU A 322 -20.77 -14.62 5.88
CA LEU A 322 -19.32 -14.76 5.82
C LEU A 322 -18.82 -15.61 6.99
N THR A 323 -19.25 -15.31 8.22
CA THR A 323 -18.84 -16.07 9.41
C THR A 323 -19.29 -17.53 9.32
N ALA A 324 -20.50 -17.79 8.84
CA ALA A 324 -21.00 -19.16 8.62
C ALA A 324 -20.18 -19.89 7.53
N HIS A 325 -19.83 -19.22 6.44
CA HIS A 325 -18.98 -19.78 5.38
C HIS A 325 -17.60 -20.17 5.91
N LEU A 326 -16.99 -19.31 6.72
CA LEU A 326 -15.67 -19.52 7.33
C LEU A 326 -15.62 -20.70 8.31
N LEU A 327 -16.76 -21.28 8.73
CA LEU A 327 -16.78 -22.52 9.51
C LEU A 327 -16.39 -23.75 8.69
N THR A 328 -16.60 -23.71 7.36
CA THR A 328 -16.38 -24.85 6.46
C THR A 328 -15.44 -24.55 5.29
N GLY A 329 -15.18 -23.28 5.03
CA GLY A 329 -14.32 -22.80 3.96
C GLY A 329 -13.33 -21.76 4.45
N ASP A 330 -12.87 -20.94 3.52
CA ASP A 330 -11.92 -19.86 3.76
C ASP A 330 -12.39 -18.58 3.08
N LEU A 331 -11.67 -17.48 3.29
CA LEU A 331 -12.04 -16.20 2.73
C LEU A 331 -11.91 -16.17 1.19
N ALA A 332 -11.00 -16.94 0.59
CA ALA A 332 -10.82 -16.98 -0.87
C ALA A 332 -11.94 -17.71 -1.61
N SER A 333 -12.59 -18.66 -0.94
CA SER A 333 -13.77 -19.36 -1.46
C SER A 333 -15.07 -18.60 -1.20
N TYR A 334 -15.06 -17.55 -0.36
CA TYR A 334 -16.24 -16.74 -0.10
C TYR A 334 -16.54 -15.82 -1.28
N VAL A 335 -17.74 -15.93 -1.83
CA VAL A 335 -18.26 -15.04 -2.87
C VAL A 335 -19.24 -14.07 -2.22
N PRO A 336 -18.93 -12.76 -2.12
CA PRO A 336 -19.86 -11.78 -1.59
C PRO A 336 -21.13 -11.70 -2.46
N SER A 337 -22.24 -11.26 -1.87
CA SER A 337 -23.45 -10.87 -2.60
C SER A 337 -23.13 -9.83 -3.68
N LEU A 338 -24.00 -9.65 -4.67
CA LEU A 338 -23.79 -8.57 -5.66
C LEU A 338 -23.72 -7.20 -4.97
N ARG A 339 -24.58 -6.97 -3.96
CA ARG A 339 -24.51 -5.80 -3.10
C ARG A 339 -23.12 -5.61 -2.49
N GLY A 340 -22.58 -6.63 -1.83
CA GLY A 340 -21.26 -6.59 -1.20
C GLY A 340 -20.12 -6.37 -2.21
N GLN A 341 -20.24 -6.93 -3.42
CA GLN A 341 -19.29 -6.69 -4.51
C GLN A 341 -19.33 -5.23 -4.98
N ILE A 342 -20.52 -4.68 -5.24
CA ILE A 342 -20.69 -3.28 -5.66
C ILE A 342 -20.20 -2.34 -4.57
N LYS A 343 -20.54 -2.60 -3.30
CA LYS A 343 -20.10 -1.76 -2.18
C LYS A 343 -18.58 -1.74 -2.03
N SER A 344 -17.94 -2.90 -2.20
CA SER A 344 -16.48 -3.02 -2.18
C SER A 344 -15.83 -2.21 -3.32
N LEU A 345 -16.40 -2.28 -4.52
CA LEU A 345 -15.93 -1.53 -5.68
C LEU A 345 -16.13 -0.01 -5.51
N GLU A 346 -17.28 0.41 -4.97
CA GLU A 346 -17.59 1.81 -4.68
C GLU A 346 -16.57 2.39 -3.69
N VAL A 347 -16.35 1.74 -2.55
CA VAL A 347 -15.39 2.19 -1.54
C VAL A 347 -13.98 2.24 -2.10
N LEU A 348 -13.59 1.25 -2.91
CA LEU A 348 -12.29 1.26 -3.58
C LEU A 348 -12.15 2.46 -4.52
N LEU A 349 -13.15 2.69 -5.37
CA LEU A 349 -13.14 3.78 -6.34
C LEU A 349 -13.12 5.14 -5.63
N MET A 350 -13.94 5.34 -4.60
CA MET A 350 -13.93 6.55 -3.77
C MET A 350 -12.55 6.80 -3.14
N TYR A 351 -11.90 5.74 -2.64
CA TYR A 351 -10.60 5.89 -2.00
C TYR A 351 -9.50 6.26 -3.01
N ILE A 352 -9.44 5.58 -4.16
CA ILE A 352 -8.43 5.86 -5.19
C ILE A 352 -8.68 7.25 -5.81
N ASP A 353 -9.93 7.60 -6.11
CA ASP A 353 -10.33 8.89 -6.68
C ASP A 353 -10.02 10.06 -5.73
N SER A 354 -10.38 9.94 -4.45
CA SER A 354 -10.04 10.94 -3.43
C SER A 354 -8.52 11.17 -3.32
N ARG A 355 -7.72 10.11 -3.41
CA ARG A 355 -6.26 10.23 -3.38
C ARG A 355 -5.70 10.87 -4.64
N ALA A 356 -6.20 10.49 -5.81
CA ALA A 356 -5.80 11.08 -7.08
C ALA A 356 -6.12 12.58 -7.12
N ASP A 357 -7.34 12.95 -6.73
CA ASP A 357 -7.80 14.33 -6.67
C ASP A 357 -6.97 15.17 -5.68
N LEU A 358 -6.63 14.62 -4.51
CA LEU A 358 -5.75 15.28 -3.55
C LEU A 358 -4.34 15.54 -4.13
N LEU A 359 -3.75 14.56 -4.82
CA LEU A 359 -2.44 14.72 -5.45
C LEU A 359 -2.47 15.74 -6.60
N LEU A 360 -3.53 15.73 -7.41
CA LEU A 360 -3.73 16.68 -8.51
C LEU A 360 -3.89 18.11 -7.99
N LYS A 361 -4.74 18.32 -6.96
CA LYS A 361 -4.97 19.63 -6.34
C LYS A 361 -3.71 20.19 -5.66
N SER A 362 -2.87 19.32 -5.11
CA SER A 362 -1.62 19.70 -4.44
C SER A 362 -0.39 19.73 -5.36
N ASN A 363 -0.56 19.48 -6.67
CA ASN A 363 0.54 19.45 -7.62
C ASN A 363 1.11 20.87 -7.85
N PRO A 364 2.43 21.09 -7.73
CA PRO A 364 3.00 22.41 -7.80
C PRO A 364 2.96 22.88 -9.25
N GLN A 365 2.52 24.12 -9.46
CA GLN A 365 2.41 24.73 -10.80
C GLN A 365 3.75 25.31 -11.29
N VAL A 366 4.83 25.12 -10.52
CA VAL A 366 6.17 25.61 -10.82
C VAL A 366 7.04 24.48 -11.35
N SER A 367 7.94 24.80 -12.27
CA SER A 367 8.93 23.83 -12.75
C SER A 367 9.96 23.53 -11.66
N PRO A 368 10.44 22.27 -11.56
CA PRO A 368 11.57 21.93 -10.69
C PRO A 368 12.79 22.80 -10.93
N THR A 369 13.40 23.28 -9.85
CA THR A 369 14.61 24.12 -9.84
C THR A 369 15.81 23.43 -9.21
N SER A 370 15.60 22.29 -8.55
CA SER A 370 16.62 21.45 -7.92
C SER A 370 16.46 20.00 -8.36
N GLU A 371 17.53 19.22 -8.29
CA GLU A 371 17.50 17.78 -8.58
C GLU A 371 16.48 17.03 -7.70
N ARG A 372 16.39 17.44 -6.42
CA ARG A 372 15.39 16.95 -5.46
C ARG A 372 13.97 17.14 -5.95
N GLN A 373 13.66 18.33 -6.48
CA GLN A 373 12.35 18.63 -7.05
C GLN A 373 12.09 17.84 -8.33
N VAL A 374 13.13 17.58 -9.14
CA VAL A 374 13.01 16.73 -10.33
C VAL A 374 12.60 15.31 -9.93
N TRP A 375 13.30 14.70 -8.96
CA TRP A 375 12.96 13.36 -8.49
C TRP A 375 11.60 13.29 -7.81
N ALA A 376 11.29 14.26 -6.95
CA ALA A 376 9.99 14.37 -6.31
C ALA A 376 8.85 14.52 -7.31
N LYS A 377 9.07 15.31 -8.38
CA LYS A 377 8.11 15.47 -9.48
C LYS A 377 7.90 14.16 -10.23
N ILE A 378 8.97 13.45 -10.61
CA ILE A 378 8.88 12.15 -11.29
C ILE A 378 8.07 11.16 -10.45
N TYR A 379 8.35 11.08 -9.15
CA TYR A 379 7.58 10.24 -8.23
C TYR A 379 6.11 10.68 -8.20
N ARG A 380 5.80 11.94 -7.91
CA ARG A 380 4.41 12.42 -7.82
C ARG A 380 3.63 12.17 -9.12
N ASP A 381 4.22 12.49 -10.27
CA ASP A 381 3.59 12.29 -11.58
C ASP A 381 3.32 10.79 -11.81
N SER A 382 4.25 9.90 -11.43
CA SER A 382 4.02 8.45 -11.53
C SER A 382 2.90 7.98 -10.59
N GLN A 383 2.82 8.49 -9.35
CA GLN A 383 1.74 8.14 -8.42
C GLN A 383 0.36 8.56 -8.98
N ILE A 384 0.26 9.75 -9.58
CA ILE A 384 -0.98 10.23 -10.21
C ILE A 384 -1.39 9.30 -11.36
N ASN A 385 -0.45 8.95 -12.24
CA ASN A 385 -0.72 8.07 -13.38
C ASN A 385 -1.22 6.68 -12.92
N ILE A 386 -0.54 6.08 -11.94
CA ILE A 386 -0.92 4.77 -11.39
C ILE A 386 -2.34 4.81 -10.81
N LEU A 387 -2.69 5.86 -10.08
CA LEU A 387 -4.04 6.02 -9.53
C LEU A 387 -5.09 6.20 -10.63
N GLN A 388 -4.81 7.01 -11.66
CA GLN A 388 -5.72 7.21 -12.80
C GLN A 388 -5.95 5.93 -13.62
N ASP A 389 -4.89 5.18 -13.89
CA ASP A 389 -4.97 3.88 -14.56
C ASP A 389 -5.75 2.87 -13.71
N SER A 390 -5.55 2.89 -12.39
CA SER A 390 -6.29 2.06 -11.43
C SER A 390 -7.78 2.42 -11.38
N ILE A 391 -8.14 3.71 -11.39
CA ILE A 391 -9.53 4.18 -11.48
C ILE A 391 -10.19 3.63 -12.75
N THR A 392 -9.51 3.77 -13.89
CA THR A 392 -10.00 3.27 -15.18
C THR A 392 -10.20 1.75 -15.13
N TYR A 393 -9.25 1.02 -14.58
CA TYR A 393 -9.34 -0.43 -14.42
C TYR A 393 -10.53 -0.85 -13.53
N VAL A 394 -10.70 -0.23 -12.35
CA VAL A 394 -11.79 -0.54 -11.43
C VAL A 394 -13.15 -0.25 -12.07
N LYS A 395 -13.29 0.86 -12.79
CA LYS A 395 -14.52 1.20 -13.54
C LYS A 395 -14.85 0.14 -14.59
N ASN A 396 -13.86 -0.25 -15.41
CA ASN A 396 -14.05 -1.29 -16.42
C ASN A 396 -14.40 -2.65 -15.78
N TYR A 397 -13.71 -3.02 -14.70
CA TYR A 397 -13.98 -4.26 -13.97
C TYR A 397 -15.40 -4.28 -13.38
N MET A 398 -15.83 -3.15 -12.82
CA MET A 398 -17.20 -2.97 -12.32
C MET A 398 -18.21 -3.11 -13.46
N GLU A 399 -18.04 -2.42 -14.58
CA GLU A 399 -18.91 -2.53 -15.74
C GLU A 399 -19.00 -3.96 -16.28
N GLU A 400 -17.88 -4.68 -16.41
CA GLU A 400 -17.87 -6.08 -16.84
C GLU A 400 -18.59 -7.01 -15.85
N SER A 401 -18.40 -6.78 -14.55
CA SER A 401 -19.04 -7.57 -13.49
C SER A 401 -20.55 -7.34 -13.48
N LEU A 402 -20.98 -6.08 -13.61
CA LEU A 402 -22.38 -5.72 -13.75
C LEU A 402 -23.00 -6.33 -15.01
N GLN A 403 -22.34 -6.22 -16.17
CA GLN A 403 -22.88 -6.76 -17.43
C GLN A 403 -23.13 -8.27 -17.41
N LYS A 404 -22.29 -9.04 -16.69
CA LYS A 404 -22.48 -10.49 -16.49
C LYS A 404 -23.74 -10.80 -15.69
N THR A 405 -24.07 -9.95 -14.73
CA THR A 405 -25.24 -10.13 -13.87
C THR A 405 -26.52 -9.56 -14.51
N TYR A 406 -26.40 -8.51 -15.32
CA TYR A 406 -27.52 -7.61 -15.65
C TYR A 406 -28.03 -7.64 -17.10
N LYS A 407 -27.65 -8.60 -17.95
CA LYS A 407 -28.20 -8.69 -19.32
C LYS A 407 -29.24 -9.80 -19.53
N PRO A 408 -30.51 -9.46 -19.84
CA PRO A 408 -31.15 -8.12 -19.83
C PRO A 408 -31.97 -7.89 -18.55
N LEU A 409 -31.68 -6.80 -17.83
CA LEU A 409 -32.52 -6.16 -16.80
C LEU A 409 -33.84 -5.60 -17.38
N PRO A 410 -35.01 -6.00 -16.87
CA PRO A 410 -36.24 -5.21 -16.96
C PRO A 410 -36.60 -4.47 -15.65
N ASN A 411 -35.85 -4.66 -14.56
CA ASN A 411 -36.45 -4.71 -13.23
C ASN A 411 -35.94 -3.58 -12.33
N LEU A 412 -36.86 -2.90 -11.63
CA LEU A 412 -36.74 -1.95 -10.51
C LEU A 412 -35.45 -1.16 -10.25
N LEU A 413 -34.25 -1.74 -10.28
CA LEU A 413 -32.99 -1.02 -10.07
C LEU A 413 -32.86 0.18 -11.01
N GLN A 414 -33.17 0.02 -12.30
CA GLN A 414 -33.21 1.15 -13.23
C GLN A 414 -34.28 2.19 -12.82
N TYR A 415 -35.42 1.76 -12.27
CA TYR A 415 -36.49 2.67 -11.82
C TYR A 415 -36.15 3.39 -10.51
N LEU A 416 -35.61 2.70 -9.50
CA LEU A 416 -35.21 3.27 -8.22
C LEU A 416 -33.97 4.15 -8.34
N ILE A 417 -33.00 3.77 -9.20
CA ILE A 417 -31.83 4.59 -9.53
C ILE A 417 -32.25 5.84 -10.31
N LEU A 418 -33.02 5.70 -11.41
CA LEU A 418 -33.42 6.85 -12.25
C LEU A 418 -34.25 7.88 -11.49
N ASN A 419 -34.95 7.48 -10.43
CA ASN A 419 -35.86 8.35 -9.69
C ASN A 419 -35.38 8.62 -8.24
N SER A 420 -34.16 8.20 -7.86
CA SER A 420 -33.58 8.38 -6.52
C SER A 420 -34.50 7.93 -5.38
N ILE A 421 -35.30 6.88 -5.60
CA ILE A 421 -36.52 6.66 -4.82
C ILE A 421 -36.25 6.20 -3.38
N SER A 422 -35.12 5.56 -3.06
CA SER A 422 -34.91 4.96 -1.72
C SER A 422 -35.01 5.97 -0.56
N ILE A 423 -34.47 7.18 -0.72
CA ILE A 423 -34.51 8.23 0.32
C ILE A 423 -35.90 8.91 0.39
N PHE A 424 -36.61 8.99 -0.74
CA PHE A 424 -37.88 9.72 -0.82
C PHE A 424 -39.11 8.86 -0.52
N LEU A 425 -39.01 7.52 -0.54
CA LEU A 425 -40.16 6.66 -0.21
C LEU A 425 -40.67 6.94 1.19
N LEU A 426 -39.80 7.01 2.19
CA LEU A 426 -40.20 7.26 3.59
C LEU A 426 -40.78 8.67 3.81
N GLN A 427 -40.56 9.59 2.87
CA GLN A 427 -41.15 10.93 2.86
C GLN A 427 -42.50 10.97 2.13
N HIS A 428 -42.85 9.92 1.37
CA HIS A 428 -44.09 9.87 0.61
C HIS A 428 -45.29 9.55 1.54
N PRO A 429 -46.45 10.21 1.38
CA PRO A 429 -47.61 10.00 2.26
C PRO A 429 -48.07 8.53 2.40
N LEU A 430 -47.93 7.72 1.35
CA LEU A 430 -48.28 6.28 1.39
C LEU A 430 -47.38 5.45 2.32
N PHE A 431 -46.20 5.95 2.66
CA PHE A 431 -45.24 5.31 3.54
C PHE A 431 -45.24 5.90 4.94
N ALA A 432 -46.09 6.90 5.24
CA ALA A 432 -46.17 7.49 6.58
C ALA A 432 -46.36 6.45 7.71
N PRO A 433 -47.18 5.37 7.55
CA PRO A 433 -47.27 4.32 8.57
C PRO A 433 -45.94 3.59 8.81
N LEU A 434 -45.21 3.24 7.74
CA LEU A 434 -43.90 2.60 7.82
C LEU A 434 -42.85 3.55 8.41
N SER A 435 -42.85 4.81 7.96
CA SER A 435 -41.97 5.88 8.42
C SER A 435 -42.08 6.06 9.94
N HIS A 436 -43.31 6.09 10.48
CA HIS A 436 -43.55 6.16 11.92
C HIS A 436 -43.01 4.94 12.69
N ALA A 437 -43.16 3.73 12.14
CA ALA A 437 -42.63 2.52 12.77
C ALA A 437 -41.10 2.52 12.82
N ILE A 438 -40.43 2.94 11.73
CA ILE A 438 -38.98 3.08 11.65
C ILE A 438 -38.50 4.19 12.61
N GLU A 439 -39.12 5.37 12.58
CA GLU A 439 -38.76 6.48 13.46
C GLU A 439 -38.91 6.12 14.95
N SER A 440 -39.93 5.32 15.31
CA SER A 440 -40.13 4.88 16.69
C SER A 440 -39.04 3.94 17.20
N LEU A 441 -38.38 3.17 16.32
CA LEU A 441 -37.31 2.25 16.71
C LEU A 441 -35.92 2.88 16.61
N TYR A 442 -35.66 3.65 15.55
CA TYR A 442 -34.33 4.20 15.25
C TYR A 442 -34.18 5.69 15.59
N GLY A 443 -35.27 6.37 15.95
CA GLY A 443 -35.29 7.80 16.29
C GLY A 443 -35.19 8.74 15.08
N SER A 444 -35.02 8.22 13.87
CA SER A 444 -34.94 9.01 12.64
C SER A 444 -35.32 8.14 11.44
N THR A 445 -35.81 8.77 10.37
CA THR A 445 -35.94 8.15 9.04
C THR A 445 -34.96 8.73 8.03
N ASP A 446 -34.01 9.55 8.50
CA ASP A 446 -32.93 10.07 7.68
C ASP A 446 -31.98 8.94 7.24
N ALA A 447 -31.60 8.93 5.96
CA ALA A 447 -30.83 7.83 5.39
C ALA A 447 -29.45 7.69 6.03
N GLU A 448 -28.76 8.79 6.36
CA GLU A 448 -27.45 8.73 7.02
C GLU A 448 -27.58 8.15 8.43
N ALA A 449 -28.62 8.55 9.16
CA ALA A 449 -28.93 8.02 10.48
C ALA A 449 -29.25 6.51 10.44
N LEU A 450 -30.04 6.08 9.45
CA LEU A 450 -30.39 4.65 9.27
C LEU A 450 -29.21 3.80 8.79
N VAL A 451 -28.34 4.33 7.92
CA VAL A 451 -27.12 3.62 7.53
C VAL A 451 -26.18 3.43 8.72
N ALA A 452 -26.12 4.40 9.63
CA ALA A 452 -25.31 4.34 10.84
C ALA A 452 -25.75 3.25 11.85
N THR A 453 -26.96 2.68 11.71
CA THR A 453 -27.44 1.60 12.59
C THR A 453 -26.92 0.22 12.16
N ASP A 454 -26.34 0.10 10.96
CA ASP A 454 -25.95 -1.17 10.32
C ASP A 454 -27.11 -2.16 10.05
N GLU A 455 -28.35 -1.69 10.21
CA GLU A 455 -29.57 -2.47 9.93
C GLU A 455 -30.23 -2.07 8.60
N GLN A 456 -29.49 -1.35 7.75
CA GLN A 456 -29.95 -0.86 6.45
C GLN A 456 -30.55 -1.96 5.57
N ASP A 457 -30.00 -3.17 5.58
CA ASP A 457 -30.53 -4.27 4.77
C ASP A 457 -31.87 -4.76 5.29
N ILE A 458 -32.00 -4.88 6.62
CA ILE A 458 -33.25 -5.28 7.27
C ILE A 458 -34.34 -4.26 6.94
N LEU A 459 -33.99 -2.97 6.99
CA LEU A 459 -34.88 -1.87 6.63
C LEU A 459 -35.22 -1.86 5.14
N MET A 460 -34.28 -2.14 4.24
CA MET A 460 -34.56 -2.25 2.81
C MET A 460 -35.46 -3.45 2.49
N ILE A 461 -35.24 -4.58 3.15
CA ILE A 461 -36.11 -5.77 3.06
C ILE A 461 -37.52 -5.40 3.51
N LEU A 462 -37.65 -4.72 4.66
CA LEU A 462 -38.93 -4.23 5.17
C LEU A 462 -39.62 -3.29 4.17
N ILE A 463 -38.90 -2.33 3.59
CA ILE A 463 -39.41 -1.42 2.56
C ILE A 463 -39.90 -2.19 1.32
N CYS A 464 -39.15 -3.19 0.86
CA CYS A 464 -39.54 -4.03 -0.27
C CYS A 464 -40.85 -4.79 0.01
N VAL A 465 -40.96 -5.44 1.17
CA VAL A 465 -42.20 -6.16 1.57
C VAL A 465 -43.36 -5.18 1.77
N TYR A 466 -43.09 -4.00 2.30
CA TYR A 466 -44.11 -2.95 2.43
C TYR A 466 -44.60 -2.48 1.05
N CYS A 467 -43.71 -2.21 0.09
CA CYS A 467 -44.06 -1.90 -1.29
C CYS A 467 -44.95 -2.98 -1.92
N LEU A 468 -44.65 -4.26 -1.67
CA LEU A 468 -45.48 -5.38 -2.11
C LEU A 468 -46.89 -5.32 -1.51
N SER A 469 -46.98 -5.00 -0.21
CA SER A 469 -48.26 -4.91 0.52
C SER A 469 -49.17 -3.76 0.05
N ILE A 470 -48.59 -2.68 -0.48
CA ILE A 470 -49.33 -1.51 -0.99
C ILE A 470 -49.25 -1.38 -2.51
N SER A 471 -48.87 -2.46 -3.21
CA SER A 471 -48.57 -2.44 -4.65
C SER A 471 -49.65 -1.82 -5.54
N GLU A 472 -50.93 -2.00 -5.20
CA GLU A 472 -52.06 -1.39 -5.93
C GLU A 472 -52.19 0.13 -5.75
N LYS A 473 -51.59 0.69 -4.69
CA LYS A 473 -51.63 2.13 -4.36
C LYS A 473 -50.38 2.87 -4.81
N LEU A 474 -49.31 2.17 -5.17
CA LEU A 474 -48.05 2.78 -5.59
C LEU A 474 -48.26 3.55 -6.91
N PRO A 475 -47.60 4.71 -7.09
CA PRO A 475 -47.66 5.45 -8.35
C PRO A 475 -46.86 4.78 -9.49
N PHE A 476 -46.36 3.56 -9.27
CA PHE A 476 -45.54 2.78 -10.19
C PHE A 476 -45.79 1.29 -10.02
N SER A 477 -45.58 0.52 -11.10
CA SER A 477 -45.72 -0.93 -11.06
C SER A 477 -44.46 -1.60 -10.50
N ILE A 478 -44.66 -2.60 -9.64
CA ILE A 478 -43.62 -3.51 -9.18
C ILE A 478 -43.75 -4.92 -9.80
N SER A 479 -44.67 -5.13 -10.74
CA SER A 479 -45.03 -6.47 -11.26
C SER A 479 -43.83 -7.26 -11.79
N MET A 480 -42.92 -6.59 -12.49
CA MET A 480 -41.74 -7.23 -13.07
C MET A 480 -40.78 -7.82 -12.02
N LEU A 481 -40.77 -7.27 -10.80
CA LEU A 481 -39.97 -7.83 -9.70
C LEU A 481 -40.54 -9.13 -9.17
N VAL A 482 -41.86 -9.16 -9.02
CA VAL A 482 -42.58 -10.32 -8.52
C VAL A 482 -42.48 -11.46 -9.55
N GLU A 483 -42.47 -11.12 -10.83
CA GLU A 483 -42.27 -12.08 -11.93
C GLU A 483 -40.82 -12.59 -12.02
N GLY A 484 -39.83 -11.72 -11.78
CA GLY A 484 -38.40 -12.09 -11.85
C GLY A 484 -37.88 -12.89 -10.65
N TYR A 485 -38.48 -12.68 -9.47
CA TYR A 485 -38.07 -13.32 -8.22
C TYR A 485 -39.30 -13.95 -7.56
N PRO A 486 -39.49 -15.28 -7.65
CA PRO A 486 -40.66 -15.91 -7.04
C PRO A 486 -40.57 -15.88 -5.52
N ALA A 487 -41.67 -15.57 -4.84
CA ALA A 487 -41.76 -15.61 -3.39
C ALA A 487 -41.74 -17.06 -2.89
N VAL A 488 -40.54 -17.55 -2.60
CA VAL A 488 -40.29 -18.89 -2.04
C VAL A 488 -39.50 -18.72 -0.76
N ALA A 489 -40.02 -19.26 0.34
CA ALA A 489 -39.32 -19.24 1.61
C ALA A 489 -37.98 -19.99 1.50
N ASN A 490 -36.89 -19.32 1.84
CA ASN A 490 -35.57 -19.92 1.96
C ASN A 490 -35.05 -19.78 3.41
N PRO A 491 -34.10 -20.61 3.87
CA PRO A 491 -33.67 -20.60 5.27
C PRO A 491 -33.24 -19.21 5.78
N GLU A 492 -32.53 -18.44 4.95
CA GLU A 492 -32.04 -17.11 5.31
C GLU A 492 -33.18 -16.10 5.47
N GLY A 493 -34.13 -16.09 4.54
CA GLY A 493 -35.29 -15.22 4.58
C GLY A 493 -36.25 -15.57 5.72
N VAL A 494 -36.27 -16.82 6.15
CA VAL A 494 -37.01 -17.23 7.37
C VAL A 494 -36.36 -16.65 8.62
N GLU A 495 -35.03 -16.64 8.73
CA GLU A 495 -34.32 -16.00 9.85
C GLU A 495 -34.56 -14.48 9.87
N VAL A 496 -34.46 -13.82 8.70
CA VAL A 496 -34.76 -12.38 8.60
C VAL A 496 -36.23 -12.10 8.93
N PHE A 497 -37.15 -12.99 8.56
CA PHE A 497 -38.55 -12.87 8.94
C PHE A 497 -38.73 -12.89 10.46
N GLU A 498 -38.05 -13.78 11.17
CA GLU A 498 -38.15 -13.85 12.65
C GLU A 498 -37.68 -12.56 13.31
N ILE A 499 -36.61 -11.94 12.79
CA ILE A 499 -36.11 -10.64 13.25
C ILE A 499 -37.14 -9.53 12.98
N LEU A 500 -37.68 -9.46 11.75
CA LEU A 500 -38.69 -8.47 11.39
C LEU A 500 -40.01 -8.67 12.13
N ASP A 501 -40.37 -9.91 12.44
CA ASP A 501 -41.58 -10.23 13.20
C ASP A 501 -41.49 -9.70 14.63
N GLU A 502 -40.36 -9.93 15.30
CA GLU A 502 -40.09 -9.43 16.65
C GLU A 502 -39.95 -7.90 16.70
N MET A 503 -39.21 -7.30 15.76
CA MET A 503 -38.93 -5.86 15.75
C MET A 503 -40.12 -5.04 15.26
N PHE A 504 -40.80 -5.50 14.21
CA PHE A 504 -41.80 -4.71 13.49
C PHE A 504 -43.20 -5.31 13.50
N PHE A 505 -43.38 -6.53 12.99
CA PHE A 505 -44.72 -7.03 12.65
C PHE A 505 -45.60 -7.23 13.90
N GLN A 506 -45.02 -7.71 15.01
CA GLN A 506 -45.72 -7.87 16.28
C GLN A 506 -45.91 -6.55 17.04
N GLN A 507 -44.99 -5.59 16.89
CA GLN A 507 -45.03 -4.32 17.64
C GLN A 507 -45.95 -3.28 16.98
N PHE A 508 -45.97 -3.22 15.65
CA PHE A 508 -46.75 -2.24 14.86
C PHE A 508 -47.86 -2.95 14.08
N THR A 509 -48.71 -3.69 14.79
CA THR A 509 -49.83 -4.44 14.20
C THR A 509 -50.83 -3.57 13.42
N ASN A 510 -50.93 -2.28 13.74
CA ASN A 510 -51.69 -1.30 12.98
C ASN A 510 -51.12 -1.01 11.58
N VAL A 511 -49.83 -1.27 11.37
CA VAL A 511 -49.12 -1.11 10.09
C VAL A 511 -49.05 -2.45 9.35
N PHE A 512 -48.78 -3.55 10.06
CA PHE A 512 -48.44 -4.84 9.45
C PHE A 512 -49.48 -5.96 9.66
N GLY A 513 -50.36 -5.86 10.67
CA GLY A 513 -51.12 -6.99 11.19
C GLY A 513 -52.25 -7.56 10.32
N GLU A 514 -52.71 -6.84 9.30
CA GLU A 514 -53.83 -7.31 8.44
C GLU A 514 -53.39 -7.87 7.09
N SER A 515 -52.12 -7.68 6.71
CA SER A 515 -51.69 -7.97 5.34
C SER A 515 -51.07 -9.35 5.22
N LYS A 516 -51.64 -10.16 4.32
CA LYS A 516 -51.09 -11.47 3.92
C LYS A 516 -49.67 -11.39 3.31
N HIS A 517 -49.15 -10.18 3.07
CA HIS A 517 -47.86 -9.96 2.43
C HIS A 517 -46.68 -10.03 3.41
N PHE A 518 -46.88 -9.83 4.72
CA PHE A 518 -45.80 -9.93 5.71
C PHE A 518 -45.64 -11.38 6.16
N ASN A 519 -44.99 -12.18 5.31
CA ASN A 519 -44.79 -13.62 5.50
C ASN A 519 -43.36 -14.05 5.12
N LYS A 520 -43.01 -15.31 5.43
CA LYS A 520 -41.67 -15.87 5.22
C LYS A 520 -41.25 -15.88 3.74
N GLU A 521 -42.20 -16.15 2.85
CA GLU A 521 -41.98 -16.21 1.40
C GLU A 521 -41.62 -14.84 0.83
N ASN A 522 -42.34 -13.80 1.23
CA ASN A 522 -42.11 -12.44 0.74
C ASN A 522 -40.89 -11.78 1.39
N VAL A 523 -40.57 -12.11 2.64
CA VAL A 523 -39.29 -11.67 3.23
C VAL A 523 -38.12 -12.35 2.52
N SER A 524 -38.25 -13.63 2.17
CA SER A 524 -37.24 -14.35 1.37
C SER A 524 -37.08 -13.75 -0.03
N TRP A 525 -38.19 -13.38 -0.68
CA TRP A 525 -38.19 -12.63 -1.94
C TRP A 525 -37.46 -11.29 -1.82
N ALA A 526 -37.81 -10.49 -0.81
CA ALA A 526 -37.21 -9.18 -0.61
C ALA A 526 -35.71 -9.28 -0.27
N LEU A 527 -35.31 -10.29 0.49
CA LEU A 527 -33.90 -10.59 0.76
C LEU A 527 -33.14 -10.93 -0.52
N GLN A 528 -33.71 -11.80 -1.37
CA GLN A 528 -33.10 -12.14 -2.64
C GLN A 528 -32.97 -10.89 -3.52
N LEU A 529 -34.03 -10.07 -3.58
CA LEU A 529 -34.05 -8.82 -4.33
C LEU A 529 -32.95 -7.86 -3.84
N VAL A 530 -32.79 -7.67 -2.53
CA VAL A 530 -31.75 -6.79 -1.96
C VAL A 530 -30.34 -7.27 -2.32
N ASN A 531 -30.11 -8.59 -2.26
CA ASN A 531 -28.81 -9.18 -2.57
C ASN A 531 -28.48 -9.18 -4.07
N ASP A 532 -29.46 -9.51 -4.92
CA ASP A 532 -29.28 -9.74 -6.36
C ASP A 532 -29.42 -8.43 -7.17
N GLU A 533 -30.20 -7.46 -6.69
CA GLU A 533 -30.34 -6.15 -7.34
C GLU A 533 -29.48 -5.07 -6.67
N SER A 534 -28.73 -5.40 -5.62
CA SER A 534 -27.88 -4.45 -4.87
C SER A 534 -28.62 -3.22 -4.35
N LEU A 535 -29.79 -3.45 -3.74
CA LEU A 535 -30.60 -2.39 -3.17
C LEU A 535 -30.05 -1.97 -1.80
N ASP A 536 -29.71 -0.70 -1.64
CA ASP A 536 -29.37 -0.12 -0.34
C ASP A 536 -29.85 1.35 -0.22
N PHE A 537 -29.61 1.98 0.93
CA PHE A 537 -29.96 3.39 1.15
C PHE A 537 -29.00 4.36 0.45
N SER A 538 -27.79 3.93 0.08
CA SER A 538 -26.83 4.74 -0.68
C SER A 538 -27.21 4.75 -2.17
N GLY A 539 -28.10 5.67 -2.54
CA GLY A 539 -28.46 5.90 -3.94
C GLY A 539 -27.22 6.12 -4.82
N PHE A 540 -27.06 5.27 -5.84
CA PHE A 540 -26.04 5.36 -6.89
C PHE A 540 -25.79 6.81 -7.33
N THR A 541 -24.70 7.40 -6.85
CA THR A 541 -24.18 8.68 -7.36
C THR A 541 -23.10 8.42 -8.40
N PHE A 542 -23.40 7.58 -9.40
CA PHE A 542 -22.61 7.48 -10.62
C PHE A 542 -23.47 7.85 -11.81
N ILE A 543 -23.33 9.12 -12.21
CA ILE A 543 -23.55 9.55 -13.59
C ILE A 543 -22.57 8.72 -14.43
N ILE A 544 -23.09 7.70 -15.13
CA ILE A 544 -22.44 7.20 -16.33
C ILE A 544 -22.40 8.40 -17.27
N ALA A 545 -21.27 9.10 -17.29
CA ALA A 545 -20.95 10.02 -18.35
C ALA A 545 -20.76 9.16 -19.60
N HIS A 546 -21.85 8.93 -20.33
CA HIS A 546 -21.75 8.68 -21.75
C HIS A 546 -21.08 9.92 -22.36
N ASN A 547 -20.01 9.70 -23.13
CA ASN A 547 -19.39 10.73 -23.98
C ASN A 547 -20.41 11.62 -24.67
#